data_AF-A0A1J5HSI6-F1
#
_entry.id   AF-A0A1J5HSI6-F1
#
_cell.length_a   1.000
_cell.length_b   1.000
_cell.length_c   1.000
_cell.angle_alpha   90.00
_cell.angle_beta   90.00
_cell.angle_gamma   90.00
#
_symmetry.space_group_name_H-M   'P 1'
#
loop_
_entity.id
_entity.type
_entity.pdbx_description
1 polymer ?
#
loop_
_entity_poly.entity_id
_entity_poly.type
_entity_poly.pdbx_seq_one_letter_code
_entity_poly.pdbx_strand_id
1 'polypeptide(L)'
;MLTDFGRRTRQEDPIVHFYETFLAAYGPKLREARGVYYTPEPVVSYIARSVDALLKTRFNCPQGLADSSTITIPNYDPSLTVKGNPPYSGHSANKSDWIEGLLKGKLPDGSKTDNYYEVDSKPLGERNPKYLQDDYVKFIRFGQWRIERSGGGILAFITNHGYLDNPTFRGMRQSLMQTFTDIYILDLHGNAKKRETAPDGCKDDNVFDIQQGVAIGIFVKQPGKSGPAKVYHADLWGTRAQKYEQLFEQDVIITEWQQLTPQPPFYLFASQNVDLQAEYAGCWSSLDIFPLTTTGIKTHRDHFAVGFEEAELLNRVIDFRNLQKSSEELSALYKLKNTRDWKIEPFPFLRQNSRMAHGD
;
A
#
# COMPACT_ATOMS: atom_id res chain seq x y z
N MET A 1 -41.95 -11.99 -15.56
CA MET A 1 -41.42 -12.94 -14.55
C MET A 1 -40.35 -12.32 -13.64
N LEU A 2 -40.27 -10.97 -13.53
CA LEU A 2 -39.28 -10.25 -12.71
C LEU A 2 -39.90 -9.06 -11.94
N THR A 3 -41.23 -8.87 -12.02
CA THR A 3 -41.92 -7.70 -11.46
C THR A 3 -42.14 -7.77 -9.94
N ASP A 4 -41.97 -8.94 -9.33
CA ASP A 4 -42.23 -9.15 -7.89
C ASP A 4 -40.98 -9.51 -7.07
N PHE A 5 -39.80 -9.55 -7.68
CA PHE A 5 -38.56 -9.86 -6.97
C PHE A 5 -38.06 -8.61 -6.24
N GLY A 6 -38.39 -8.49 -4.95
CA GLY A 6 -37.96 -7.37 -4.10
C GLY A 6 -38.95 -6.93 -3.01
N ARG A 7 -40.19 -7.45 -3.01
CA ARG A 7 -41.19 -7.03 -2.01
C ARG A 7 -41.15 -7.78 -0.66
N ARG A 8 -40.28 -8.77 -0.48
CA ARG A 8 -40.25 -9.59 0.75
C ARG A 8 -38.91 -9.70 1.47
N THR A 9 -37.81 -9.22 0.90
CA THR A 9 -36.49 -9.21 1.55
C THR A 9 -35.75 -7.95 1.12
N ARG A 10 -35.31 -7.13 2.08
CA ARG A 10 -34.46 -5.94 1.84
C ARG A 10 -33.00 -6.34 1.48
N GLN A 11 -32.83 -7.22 0.51
CA GLN A 11 -31.56 -7.67 -0.09
C GLN A 11 -31.91 -8.12 -1.52
N GLU A 12 -31.20 -7.84 -2.59
CA GLU A 12 -30.06 -7.00 -2.98
C GLU A 12 -30.15 -6.98 -4.52
N ASP A 13 -29.45 -6.07 -5.20
CA ASP A 13 -29.40 -6.04 -6.67
C ASP A 13 -29.01 -7.44 -7.23
N PRO A 14 -29.88 -8.08 -8.04
CA PRO A 14 -29.63 -9.44 -8.56
C PRO A 14 -28.33 -9.57 -9.34
N ILE A 15 -27.78 -8.47 -9.86
CA ILE A 15 -26.49 -8.44 -10.57
C ILE A 15 -25.33 -8.66 -9.60
N VAL A 16 -25.39 -8.09 -8.38
CA VAL A 16 -24.35 -8.21 -7.36
C VAL A 16 -24.26 -9.64 -6.85
N HIS A 17 -25.40 -10.25 -6.52
CA HIS A 17 -25.45 -11.65 -6.11
C HIS A 17 -24.91 -12.58 -7.21
N PHE A 18 -25.21 -12.31 -8.49
CA PHE A 18 -24.66 -13.09 -9.60
C PHE A 18 -23.15 -12.93 -9.74
N TYR A 19 -22.62 -11.71 -9.54
CA TYR A 19 -21.20 -11.41 -9.64
C TYR A 19 -20.37 -12.02 -8.50
N GLU A 20 -20.89 -11.98 -7.26
CA GLU A 20 -20.25 -12.63 -6.12
C GLU A 20 -20.24 -14.16 -6.25
N THR A 21 -21.35 -14.75 -6.70
CA THR A 21 -21.44 -16.19 -6.99
C THR A 21 -20.49 -16.60 -8.11
N PHE A 22 -20.39 -15.78 -9.17
CA PHE A 22 -19.48 -15.98 -10.29
C PHE A 22 -18.01 -15.86 -9.88
N LEU A 23 -17.66 -14.89 -9.04
CA LEU A 23 -16.31 -14.77 -8.52
C LEU A 23 -16.01 -15.89 -7.50
N ALA A 24 -16.98 -16.37 -6.73
CA ALA A 24 -16.79 -17.46 -5.77
C ALA A 24 -16.46 -18.79 -6.46
N ALA A 25 -16.85 -18.92 -7.73
CA ALA A 25 -16.43 -20.03 -8.60
C ALA A 25 -14.93 -19.95 -9.00
N TYR A 26 -14.28 -18.78 -8.90
CA TYR A 26 -12.83 -18.66 -9.03
C TYR A 26 -12.15 -19.06 -7.72
N GLY A 27 -11.26 -20.05 -7.77
CA GLY A 27 -10.51 -20.49 -6.60
C GLY A 27 -9.76 -19.34 -5.91
N PRO A 28 -9.66 -19.32 -4.56
CA PRO A 28 -9.08 -18.21 -3.78
C PRO A 28 -7.71 -17.75 -4.28
N LYS A 29 -6.86 -18.69 -4.70
CA LYS A 29 -5.51 -18.41 -5.24
C LYS A 29 -5.53 -17.62 -6.56
N LEU A 30 -6.57 -17.77 -7.39
CA LEU A 30 -6.68 -17.09 -8.67
C LEU A 30 -7.24 -15.67 -8.52
N ARG A 31 -8.07 -15.42 -7.50
CA ARG A 31 -8.50 -14.07 -7.08
C ARG A 31 -7.31 -13.27 -6.55
N GLU A 32 -6.52 -13.86 -5.65
CA GLU A 32 -5.30 -13.25 -5.12
C GLU A 32 -4.28 -12.96 -6.22
N ALA A 33 -4.06 -13.91 -7.15
CA ALA A 33 -3.12 -13.75 -8.26
C ALA A 33 -3.55 -12.71 -9.31
N ARG A 34 -4.85 -12.44 -9.45
CA ARG A 34 -5.38 -11.44 -10.41
C ARG A 34 -5.66 -10.08 -9.78
N GLY A 35 -5.65 -9.97 -8.46
CA GLY A 35 -5.85 -8.71 -7.75
C GLY A 35 -7.21 -8.05 -7.97
N VAL A 36 -8.22 -8.79 -8.46
CA VAL A 36 -9.57 -8.28 -8.74
C VAL A 36 -10.45 -8.57 -7.54
N TYR A 37 -10.73 -7.53 -6.75
CA TYR A 37 -11.68 -7.58 -5.65
C TYR A 37 -12.93 -6.79 -6.02
N TYR A 38 -14.10 -7.39 -5.79
CA TYR A 38 -15.35 -6.64 -5.82
C TYR A 38 -15.29 -5.59 -4.71
N THR A 39 -15.60 -4.34 -5.06
CA THR A 39 -15.64 -3.26 -4.07
C THR A 39 -17.04 -3.22 -3.47
N PRO A 40 -17.20 -3.42 -2.15
CA PRO A 40 -18.52 -3.43 -1.53
C PRO A 40 -19.31 -2.18 -1.87
N GLU A 41 -20.61 -2.35 -2.14
CA GLU A 41 -21.53 -1.23 -2.41
C GLU A 41 -21.42 -0.10 -1.39
N PRO A 42 -21.38 -0.34 -0.05
CA PRO A 42 -21.28 0.75 0.93
C PRO A 42 -20.06 1.66 0.70
N VAL A 43 -18.90 1.07 0.36
CA VAL A 43 -17.66 1.80 0.08
C VAL A 43 -17.81 2.65 -1.18
N VAL A 44 -18.35 2.07 -2.26
CA VAL A 44 -18.57 2.80 -3.52
C VAL A 44 -19.57 3.94 -3.31
N SER A 45 -20.63 3.66 -2.56
CA SER A 45 -21.70 4.59 -2.23
C SER A 45 -21.17 5.80 -1.44
N TYR A 46 -20.36 5.55 -0.40
CA TYR A 46 -19.68 6.60 0.37
C TYR A 46 -18.80 7.48 -0.53
N ILE A 47 -17.95 6.88 -1.37
CA ILE A 47 -17.06 7.62 -2.29
C ILE A 47 -17.88 8.47 -3.27
N ALA A 48 -18.90 7.89 -3.89
CA ALA A 48 -19.73 8.59 -4.89
C ALA A 48 -20.46 9.78 -4.29
N ARG A 49 -21.12 9.61 -3.13
CA ARG A 49 -21.78 10.72 -2.42
C ARG A 49 -20.78 11.79 -1.99
N SER A 50 -19.60 11.38 -1.52
CA SER A 50 -18.55 12.31 -1.10
C SER A 50 -18.03 13.17 -2.25
N VAL A 51 -17.75 12.55 -3.40
CA VAL A 51 -17.31 13.28 -4.61
C VAL A 51 -18.40 14.23 -5.09
N ASP A 52 -19.65 13.77 -5.15
CA ASP A 52 -20.80 14.60 -5.52
C ASP A 52 -20.95 15.84 -4.61
N ALA A 53 -20.87 15.62 -3.29
CA ALA A 53 -20.94 16.70 -2.31
C ALA A 53 -19.79 17.70 -2.45
N LEU A 54 -18.57 17.23 -2.71
CA LEU A 54 -17.40 18.10 -2.93
C LEU A 54 -17.50 18.88 -4.26
N LEU A 55 -18.01 18.28 -5.33
CA LEU A 55 -18.25 18.99 -6.59
C LEU A 55 -19.21 20.17 -6.38
N LYS A 56 -20.31 19.93 -5.64
CA LYS A 56 -21.30 20.95 -5.29
C LYS A 56 -20.72 22.06 -4.42
N THR A 57 -19.96 21.70 -3.40
CA THR A 57 -19.53 22.65 -2.35
C THR A 57 -18.16 23.32 -2.60
N ARG A 58 -17.27 22.68 -3.36
CA ARG A 58 -15.88 23.15 -3.59
C ARG A 58 -15.57 23.53 -5.03
N PHE A 59 -16.33 23.02 -6.00
CA PHE A 59 -16.09 23.26 -7.43
C PHE A 59 -17.18 24.08 -8.11
N ASN A 60 -18.16 24.58 -7.35
CA ASN A 60 -19.30 25.35 -7.88
C ASN A 60 -20.04 24.60 -9.00
N CYS A 61 -20.15 23.28 -8.86
CA CYS A 61 -20.83 22.38 -9.79
C CYS A 61 -22.13 21.89 -9.13
N PRO A 62 -23.24 22.65 -9.23
CA PRO A 62 -24.46 22.40 -8.46
C PRO A 62 -25.16 21.07 -8.82
N GLN A 63 -24.96 20.57 -10.05
CA GLN A 63 -25.45 19.25 -10.47
C GLN A 63 -24.53 18.11 -10.05
N GLY A 64 -23.35 18.40 -9.47
CA GLY A 64 -22.41 17.42 -8.97
C GLY A 64 -22.01 16.40 -10.02
N LEU A 65 -22.14 15.10 -9.72
CA LEU A 65 -21.83 14.03 -10.67
C LEU A 65 -22.81 13.95 -11.86
N ALA A 66 -23.99 14.57 -11.76
CA ALA A 66 -24.96 14.63 -12.85
C ALA A 66 -24.71 15.77 -13.84
N ASP A 67 -23.71 16.62 -13.57
CA ASP A 67 -23.35 17.73 -14.44
C ASP A 67 -22.76 17.19 -15.76
N SER A 68 -23.36 17.60 -16.88
CA SER A 68 -22.93 17.18 -18.22
C SER A 68 -21.86 18.08 -18.82
N SER A 69 -21.42 19.13 -18.12
CA SER A 69 -20.37 20.00 -18.61
C SER A 69 -19.04 19.27 -18.64
N THR A 70 -18.53 19.04 -19.85
CA THR A 70 -17.20 18.46 -20.04
C THR A 70 -16.15 19.54 -19.85
N ILE A 71 -15.26 19.38 -18.87
CA ILE A 71 -14.04 20.18 -18.81
C ILE A 71 -13.07 19.63 -19.86
N THR A 72 -12.69 20.47 -20.83
CA THR A 72 -11.61 20.13 -21.76
C THR A 72 -10.29 20.10 -20.98
N ILE A 73 -9.76 18.89 -20.73
CA ILE A 73 -8.42 18.73 -20.16
C ILE A 73 -7.42 18.99 -21.29
N PRO A 74 -6.54 20.01 -21.18
CA PRO A 74 -5.49 20.21 -22.16
C PRO A 74 -4.62 18.94 -22.22
N ASN A 75 -4.40 18.39 -23.42
CA ASN A 75 -3.67 17.14 -23.64
C ASN A 75 -4.34 15.89 -23.02
N TYR A 76 -5.67 15.78 -23.12
CA TYR A 76 -6.40 14.55 -22.79
C TYR A 76 -5.96 13.38 -23.68
N ASP A 77 -5.39 12.34 -23.07
CA ASP A 77 -5.16 11.05 -23.71
C ASP A 77 -6.25 10.05 -23.29
N PRO A 78 -7.14 9.64 -24.21
CA PRO A 78 -8.22 8.68 -23.95
C PRO A 78 -7.73 7.28 -23.54
N SER A 79 -6.50 6.90 -23.90
CA SER A 79 -5.93 5.57 -23.62
C SER A 79 -5.63 5.33 -22.13
N LEU A 80 -5.68 6.40 -21.33
CA LEU A 80 -5.22 6.47 -19.95
C LEU A 80 -6.40 6.66 -18.96
N THR A 81 -7.56 6.04 -19.24
CA THR A 81 -8.75 6.15 -18.40
C THR A 81 -8.58 5.35 -17.09
N VAL A 82 -8.70 6.00 -15.93
CA VAL A 82 -8.73 5.33 -14.61
C VAL A 82 -10.19 5.22 -14.15
N LYS A 83 -10.69 3.99 -14.00
CA LYS A 83 -11.99 3.71 -13.38
C LYS A 83 -11.78 2.80 -12.17
N GLY A 84 -12.07 3.31 -10.98
CA GLY A 84 -12.28 2.51 -9.76
C GLY A 84 -11.05 1.89 -9.10
N ASN A 85 -11.33 1.16 -8.00
CA ASN A 85 -10.42 0.57 -6.99
C ASN A 85 -9.07 0.07 -7.56
N PRO A 86 -7.93 0.69 -7.19
CA PRO A 86 -6.63 0.28 -7.69
C PRO A 86 -6.20 -1.07 -7.09
N PRO A 87 -5.55 -1.96 -7.87
CA PRO A 87 -5.12 -3.27 -7.38
C PRO A 87 -4.08 -3.14 -6.25
N TYR A 88 -4.15 -4.06 -5.27
CA TYR A 88 -3.18 -4.16 -4.17
C TYR A 88 -2.15 -5.24 -4.48
N SER A 89 -0.88 -4.86 -4.69
CA SER A 89 0.20 -5.84 -4.85
C SER A 89 1.57 -5.26 -4.46
N GLY A 90 2.08 -5.68 -3.30
CA GLY A 90 3.42 -5.32 -2.83
C GLY A 90 4.56 -5.87 -3.71
N HIS A 91 4.26 -6.77 -4.65
CA HIS A 91 5.15 -7.17 -5.75
C HIS A 91 4.40 -6.93 -7.07
N SER A 92 4.30 -5.66 -7.45
CA SER A 92 3.66 -5.22 -8.69
C SER A 92 4.17 -6.01 -9.90
N ALA A 93 3.24 -6.59 -10.65
CA ALA A 93 3.47 -7.12 -12.00
C ALA A 93 3.56 -5.99 -13.05
N ASN A 94 3.07 -4.79 -12.70
CA ASN A 94 3.00 -3.60 -13.56
C ASN A 94 4.25 -2.72 -13.38
N LYS A 95 5.38 -3.19 -13.90
CA LYS A 95 6.65 -2.42 -13.92
C LYS A 95 6.96 -1.95 -15.33
N SER A 96 6.37 -0.82 -15.72
CA SER A 96 6.82 -0.11 -16.92
C SER A 96 7.86 0.94 -16.52
N ASP A 97 8.85 1.16 -17.39
CA ASP A 97 9.85 2.23 -17.19
C ASP A 97 9.18 3.60 -17.00
N TRP A 98 8.02 3.78 -17.63
CA TRP A 98 7.21 4.97 -17.51
C TRP A 98 6.72 5.23 -16.08
N ILE A 99 6.06 4.26 -15.44
CA ILE A 99 5.51 4.47 -14.09
C ILE A 99 6.63 4.53 -13.04
N GLU A 100 7.71 3.78 -13.24
CA GLU A 100 8.90 3.86 -12.39
C GLU A 100 9.59 5.22 -12.50
N GLY A 101 9.67 5.77 -13.72
CA GLY A 101 10.11 7.12 -13.98
C GLY A 101 9.24 8.15 -13.25
N LEU A 102 7.92 8.03 -13.39
CA LEU A 102 6.97 8.95 -12.78
C LEU A 102 7.07 9.00 -11.25
N LEU A 103 7.21 7.84 -10.59
CA LEU A 103 7.43 7.77 -9.14
C LEU A 103 8.72 8.48 -8.70
N LYS A 104 9.74 8.50 -9.57
CA LYS A 104 11.05 9.13 -9.36
C LYS A 104 11.16 10.54 -9.97
N GLY A 105 10.04 11.11 -10.42
CA GLY A 105 10.00 12.47 -10.96
C GLY A 105 10.60 12.64 -12.35
N LYS A 106 10.63 11.57 -13.16
CA LYS A 106 11.16 11.56 -14.53
C LYS A 106 10.07 11.21 -15.53
N LEU A 107 9.85 12.09 -16.50
CA LEU A 107 8.91 11.85 -17.61
C LEU A 107 9.65 11.37 -18.88
N PRO A 108 8.95 10.72 -19.83
CA PRO A 108 9.58 10.16 -21.04
C PRO A 108 10.25 11.20 -21.95
N ASP A 109 9.77 12.44 -21.91
CA ASP A 109 10.32 13.58 -22.65
C ASP A 109 11.55 14.20 -21.96
N GLY A 110 12.01 13.62 -20.85
CA GLY A 110 13.13 14.11 -20.06
C GLY A 110 12.79 15.23 -19.07
N SER A 111 11.55 15.73 -19.08
CA SER A 111 11.10 16.72 -18.11
C SER A 111 10.94 16.11 -16.71
N LYS A 112 10.99 16.98 -15.69
CA LYS A 112 10.86 16.60 -14.28
C LYS A 112 9.47 16.92 -13.74
N THR A 113 9.06 16.15 -12.75
CA THR A 113 7.83 16.35 -11.97
C THR A 113 8.10 15.92 -10.52
N ASP A 114 7.18 16.18 -9.61
CA ASP A 114 7.29 15.76 -8.22
C ASP A 114 7.40 14.24 -8.11
N ASN A 115 7.94 13.76 -6.99
CA ASN A 115 8.30 12.36 -6.83
C ASN A 115 8.06 11.87 -5.40
N TYR A 116 8.06 10.55 -5.23
CA TYR A 116 7.83 9.91 -3.92
C TYR A 116 9.13 9.43 -3.26
N TYR A 117 10.27 9.56 -3.95
CA TYR A 117 11.59 9.11 -3.53
C TYR A 117 12.45 10.21 -2.91
N GLU A 118 11.87 11.40 -2.72
CA GLU A 118 12.49 12.53 -2.06
C GLU A 118 11.54 13.09 -0.99
N VAL A 119 12.13 13.64 0.07
CA VAL A 119 11.44 14.35 1.14
C VAL A 119 12.35 15.48 1.60
N ASP A 120 11.81 16.66 1.86
CA ASP A 120 12.56 17.85 2.27
C ASP A 120 13.71 18.18 1.31
N SER A 121 13.46 18.01 0.01
CA SER A 121 14.43 18.19 -1.09
C SER A 121 15.65 17.28 -1.01
N LYS A 122 15.54 16.14 -0.31
CA LYS A 122 16.60 15.12 -0.17
C LYS A 122 16.08 13.75 -0.57
N PRO A 123 16.92 12.85 -1.12
CA PRO A 123 16.53 11.47 -1.35
C PRO A 123 16.09 10.78 -0.06
N LEU A 124 15.13 9.85 -0.20
CA LEU A 124 14.78 8.91 0.86
C LEU A 124 16.04 8.14 1.32
N GLY A 125 16.26 8.11 2.63
CA GLY A 125 17.35 7.38 3.29
C GLY A 125 16.96 5.96 3.72
N GLU A 126 15.74 5.52 3.39
CA GLU A 126 15.17 4.25 3.80
C GLU A 126 15.88 3.08 3.11
N ARG A 127 16.32 2.10 3.90
CA ARG A 127 17.05 0.92 3.40
C ARG A 127 16.24 0.07 2.42
N ASN A 128 14.92 0.16 2.43
CA ASN A 128 14.05 -0.66 1.58
C ASN A 128 12.82 0.12 1.06
N PRO A 129 12.98 0.99 0.05
CA PRO A 129 11.90 1.78 -0.50
C PRO A 129 10.99 0.99 -1.45
N LYS A 130 11.06 -0.35 -1.43
CA LYS A 130 10.31 -1.22 -2.36
C LYS A 130 8.80 -1.02 -2.27
N TYR A 131 8.29 -0.61 -1.11
CA TYR A 131 6.85 -0.43 -0.91
C TYR A 131 6.28 0.74 -1.72
N LEU A 132 7.11 1.68 -2.16
CA LEU A 132 6.69 2.73 -3.10
C LEU A 132 6.38 2.18 -4.50
N GLN A 133 6.77 0.94 -4.79
CA GLN A 133 6.46 0.25 -6.05
C GLN A 133 5.17 -0.55 -6.00
N ASP A 134 4.42 -0.51 -4.88
CA ASP A 134 3.10 -1.13 -4.80
C ASP A 134 2.15 -0.48 -5.82
N ASP A 135 1.25 -1.27 -6.37
CA ASP A 135 0.36 -0.82 -7.44
C ASP A 135 -0.54 0.34 -6.98
N TYR A 136 -1.10 0.29 -5.77
CA TYR A 136 -1.93 1.40 -5.29
C TYR A 136 -1.17 2.73 -5.20
N VAL A 137 0.13 2.69 -4.88
CA VAL A 137 0.99 3.90 -4.83
C VAL A 137 1.17 4.47 -6.23
N LYS A 138 1.39 3.59 -7.22
CA LYS A 138 1.48 3.97 -8.64
C LYS A 138 0.20 4.61 -9.14
N PHE A 139 -0.96 4.06 -8.77
CA PHE A 139 -2.26 4.62 -9.12
C PHE A 139 -2.48 6.01 -8.49
N ILE A 140 -2.13 6.18 -7.21
CA ILE A 140 -2.19 7.50 -6.56
C ILE A 140 -1.24 8.49 -7.26
N ARG A 141 0.01 8.10 -7.52
CA ARG A 141 0.98 8.96 -8.24
C ARG A 141 0.47 9.36 -9.61
N PHE A 142 -0.08 8.41 -10.34
CA PHE A 142 -0.62 8.64 -11.66
C PHE A 142 -1.81 9.60 -11.64
N GLY A 143 -2.76 9.38 -10.72
CA GLY A 143 -3.88 10.28 -10.51
C GLY A 143 -3.42 11.70 -10.13
N GLN A 144 -2.47 11.80 -9.20
CA GLN A 144 -1.88 13.08 -8.77
C GLN A 144 -1.25 13.82 -9.96
N TRP A 145 -0.45 13.13 -10.77
CA TRP A 145 0.15 13.69 -11.99
C TRP A 145 -0.89 14.21 -12.98
N ARG A 146 -2.03 13.53 -13.12
CA ARG A 146 -3.14 14.01 -13.95
C ARG A 146 -3.78 15.28 -13.40
N ILE A 147 -4.01 15.34 -12.09
CA ILE A 147 -4.59 16.51 -11.42
C ILE A 147 -3.66 17.73 -11.52
N GLU A 148 -2.35 17.54 -11.40
CA GLU A 148 -1.35 18.60 -11.57
C GLU A 148 -1.48 19.27 -12.95
N ARG A 149 -1.74 18.47 -13.99
CA ARG A 149 -1.87 18.94 -15.37
C ARG A 149 -3.24 19.53 -15.70
N SER A 150 -4.30 19.04 -15.06
CA SER A 150 -5.64 19.64 -15.22
C SER A 150 -5.80 20.94 -14.43
N GLY A 151 -4.93 21.19 -13.46
CA GLY A 151 -4.98 22.38 -12.60
C GLY A 151 -6.04 22.32 -11.49
N GLY A 152 -6.84 21.26 -11.44
CA GLY A 152 -7.90 21.05 -10.46
C GLY A 152 -8.66 19.74 -10.67
N GLY A 153 -9.25 19.21 -9.59
CA GLY A 153 -10.09 18.02 -9.59
C GLY A 153 -10.09 17.27 -8.26
N ILE A 154 -10.72 16.09 -8.27
CA ILE A 154 -10.85 15.21 -7.10
C ILE A 154 -10.35 13.82 -7.48
N LEU A 155 -9.54 13.21 -6.61
CA LEU A 155 -9.23 11.78 -6.64
C LEU A 155 -9.84 11.12 -5.42
N ALA A 156 -10.47 9.97 -5.59
CA ALA A 156 -10.99 9.19 -4.48
C ALA A 156 -10.70 7.72 -4.70
N PHE A 157 -10.05 7.08 -3.73
CA PHE A 157 -9.67 5.68 -3.78
C PHE A 157 -9.89 5.02 -2.44
N ILE A 158 -10.23 3.73 -2.46
CA ILE A 158 -9.97 2.85 -1.32
C ILE A 158 -8.62 2.18 -1.55
N THR A 159 -7.69 2.29 -0.60
CA THR A 159 -6.35 1.71 -0.72
C THR A 159 -5.87 1.05 0.55
N ASN A 160 -4.82 0.23 0.46
CA ASN A 160 -4.08 -0.22 1.64
C ASN A 160 -3.64 1.00 2.47
N HIS A 161 -3.98 1.03 3.75
CA HIS A 161 -3.72 2.17 4.63
C HIS A 161 -2.25 2.29 5.11
N GLY A 162 -1.36 1.40 4.65
CA GLY A 162 0.04 1.41 5.08
C GLY A 162 0.80 2.70 4.76
N TYR A 163 0.35 3.49 3.79
CA TYR A 163 0.95 4.79 3.49
C TYR A 163 0.62 5.88 4.51
N LEU A 164 -0.32 5.66 5.44
CA LEU A 164 -0.70 6.64 6.44
C LEU A 164 0.39 6.84 7.50
N ASP A 165 0.99 5.74 7.97
CA ASP A 165 1.90 5.72 9.12
C ASP A 165 3.34 5.27 8.80
N ASN A 166 3.55 4.52 7.71
CA ASN A 166 4.86 3.90 7.47
C ASN A 166 5.92 4.94 7.04
N PRO A 167 7.12 4.95 7.65
CA PRO A 167 8.20 5.89 7.32
C PRO A 167 8.59 5.94 5.83
N THR A 168 8.49 4.81 5.11
CA THR A 168 8.87 4.71 3.70
C THR A 168 8.05 5.63 2.78
N PHE A 169 6.85 6.03 3.20
CA PHE A 169 5.93 6.83 2.39
C PHE A 169 5.97 8.33 2.73
N ARG A 170 6.94 8.81 3.52
CA ARG A 170 7.01 10.23 3.90
C ARG A 170 7.17 11.17 2.71
N GLY A 171 7.92 10.77 1.68
CA GLY A 171 8.03 11.52 0.43
C GLY A 171 6.71 11.58 -0.33
N MET A 172 5.99 10.46 -0.40
CA MET A 172 4.63 10.41 -0.94
C MET A 172 3.69 11.35 -0.18
N ARG A 173 3.64 11.28 1.16
CA ARG A 173 2.77 12.14 1.97
C ARG A 173 3.09 13.62 1.78
N GLN A 174 4.37 14.00 1.77
CA GLN A 174 4.79 15.37 1.50
C GLN A 174 4.38 15.84 0.10
N SER A 175 4.63 15.03 -0.93
CA SER A 175 4.25 15.35 -2.31
C SER A 175 2.73 15.53 -2.44
N LEU A 176 1.92 14.65 -1.83
CA LEU A 176 0.46 14.78 -1.83
C LEU A 176 0.00 16.09 -1.16
N MET A 177 0.58 16.45 0.00
CA MET A 177 0.25 17.71 0.65
C MET A 177 0.62 18.93 -0.21
N GLN A 178 1.72 18.90 -0.95
CA GLN A 178 2.12 20.01 -1.82
C GLN A 178 1.18 20.16 -3.02
N THR A 179 0.70 19.04 -3.57
CA THR A 179 -0.20 19.07 -4.73
C THR A 179 -1.61 19.52 -4.32
N PHE A 180 -2.23 18.86 -3.35
CA PHE A 180 -3.66 19.03 -3.04
C PHE A 180 -3.94 20.22 -2.10
N THR A 181 -5.20 20.68 -2.07
CA THR A 181 -5.67 21.72 -1.13
C THR A 181 -6.26 21.10 0.13
N ASP A 182 -6.95 19.97 -0.02
CA ASP A 182 -7.60 19.24 1.06
C ASP A 182 -7.39 17.73 0.84
N ILE A 183 -7.08 17.01 1.90
CA ILE A 183 -6.91 15.55 1.91
C ILE A 183 -7.78 15.00 3.03
N TYR A 184 -8.69 14.09 2.70
CA TYR A 184 -9.56 13.40 3.67
C TYR A 184 -9.22 11.91 3.68
N ILE A 185 -8.91 11.38 4.86
CA ILE A 185 -8.53 9.99 5.07
C ILE A 185 -9.48 9.35 6.07
N LEU A 186 -10.41 8.53 5.59
CA LEU A 186 -11.22 7.68 6.44
C LEU A 186 -10.51 6.32 6.57
N ASP A 187 -9.81 6.09 7.68
CA ASP A 187 -9.15 4.81 7.95
C ASP A 187 -10.21 3.78 8.37
N LEU A 188 -10.34 2.72 7.57
CA LEU A 188 -11.28 1.64 7.81
C LEU A 188 -10.60 0.47 8.55
N HIS A 189 -9.32 0.59 8.91
CA HIS A 189 -8.55 -0.39 9.68
C HIS A 189 -8.69 -1.83 9.14
N GLY A 190 -8.83 -2.82 10.03
CA GLY A 190 -8.94 -4.23 9.70
C GLY A 190 -7.59 -4.88 9.35
N ASN A 191 -6.48 -4.38 9.88
CA ASN A 191 -5.16 -4.97 9.62
C ASN A 191 -4.86 -6.17 10.53
N ALA A 192 -5.29 -7.35 10.09
CA ALA A 192 -5.02 -8.60 10.79
C ALA A 192 -3.51 -8.93 10.92
N LYS A 193 -2.66 -8.43 10.01
CA LYS A 193 -1.20 -8.64 10.08
C LYS A 193 -0.55 -7.84 11.22
N LYS A 194 -1.02 -6.61 11.44
CA LYS A 194 -0.63 -5.78 12.60
C LYS A 194 -1.36 -6.19 13.89
N ARG A 195 -2.37 -7.06 13.80
CA ARG A 195 -3.28 -7.41 14.90
C ARG A 195 -3.94 -6.16 15.48
N GLU A 196 -4.39 -5.28 14.58
CA GLU A 196 -5.16 -4.09 14.98
C GLU A 196 -6.42 -4.50 15.74
N THR A 197 -6.73 -3.73 16.78
CA THR A 197 -7.94 -3.85 17.60
C THR A 197 -8.51 -2.47 17.81
N ALA A 198 -9.83 -2.38 17.87
CA ALA A 198 -10.48 -1.11 18.18
C ALA A 198 -10.01 -0.57 19.54
N PRO A 199 -9.96 0.77 19.75
CA PRO A 199 -9.50 1.37 21.00
C PRO A 199 -10.28 0.92 22.24
N ASP A 200 -11.55 0.53 22.06
CA ASP A 200 -12.43 0.01 23.10
C ASP A 200 -12.27 -1.51 23.35
N GLY A 201 -11.36 -2.17 22.61
CA GLY A 201 -11.11 -3.61 22.67
C GLY A 201 -12.12 -4.45 21.88
N CYS A 202 -13.07 -3.83 21.18
CA CYS A 202 -14.01 -4.56 20.33
C CYS A 202 -13.31 -5.15 19.10
N LYS A 203 -13.98 -6.14 18.50
CA LYS A 203 -13.53 -6.76 17.27
C LYS A 203 -13.51 -5.73 16.14
N ASP A 204 -12.41 -5.70 15.40
CA ASP A 204 -12.25 -4.89 14.21
C ASP A 204 -12.07 -5.77 12.97
N ASP A 205 -13.02 -5.70 12.05
CA ASP A 205 -13.02 -6.48 10.81
C ASP A 205 -12.67 -5.61 9.61
N ASN A 206 -11.94 -6.19 8.66
CA ASN A 206 -11.68 -5.54 7.38
C ASN A 206 -12.96 -5.49 6.52
N VAL A 207 -13.14 -4.42 5.74
CA VAL A 207 -14.26 -4.27 4.79
C VAL A 207 -14.16 -5.18 3.58
N PHE A 208 -13.01 -5.80 3.34
CA PHE A 208 -12.79 -6.88 2.36
C PHE A 208 -12.32 -8.16 3.06
N ASP A 209 -12.34 -9.29 2.36
CA ASP A 209 -11.74 -10.55 2.82
C ASP A 209 -10.22 -10.58 2.62
N ILE A 210 -9.51 -9.60 3.20
CA ILE A 210 -8.05 -9.46 3.14
C ILE A 210 -7.45 -9.20 4.53
N GLN A 211 -6.12 -9.30 4.65
CA GLN A 211 -5.42 -9.15 5.93
C GLN A 211 -4.80 -7.77 6.15
N GLN A 212 -4.62 -6.99 5.09
CA GLN A 212 -4.07 -5.64 5.14
C GLN A 212 -5.19 -4.65 5.43
N GLY A 213 -4.96 -3.69 6.34
CA GLY A 213 -5.93 -2.64 6.59
C GLY A 213 -6.07 -1.70 5.39
N VAL A 214 -7.23 -1.05 5.30
CA VAL A 214 -7.59 -0.19 4.16
C VAL A 214 -8.15 1.14 4.62
N ALA A 215 -8.00 2.17 3.78
CA ALA A 215 -8.52 3.50 4.03
C ALA A 215 -9.14 4.08 2.75
N ILE A 216 -10.17 4.90 2.89
CA ILE A 216 -10.69 5.73 1.80
C ILE A 216 -9.94 7.06 1.84
N GLY A 217 -9.15 7.34 0.80
CA GLY A 217 -8.48 8.62 0.60
C GLY A 217 -9.19 9.45 -0.46
N ILE A 218 -9.59 10.67 -0.11
CA ILE A 218 -10.16 11.67 -1.02
C ILE A 218 -9.23 12.89 -1.07
N PHE A 219 -8.65 13.15 -2.24
CA PHE A 219 -7.66 14.19 -2.47
C PHE A 219 -8.26 15.26 -3.39
N VAL A 220 -8.35 16.49 -2.89
CA VAL A 220 -9.04 17.61 -3.56
C VAL A 220 -8.03 18.67 -3.98
N LYS A 221 -8.03 19.04 -5.24
CA LYS A 221 -7.29 20.18 -5.80
C LYS A 221 -8.30 21.19 -6.33
N GLN A 222 -8.53 22.26 -5.58
CA GLN A 222 -9.37 23.36 -6.08
C GLN A 222 -8.63 24.16 -7.16
N PRO A 223 -9.28 24.51 -8.28
CA PRO A 223 -8.66 25.30 -9.35
C PRO A 223 -8.12 26.64 -8.83
N GLY A 224 -6.91 27.01 -9.27
CA GLY A 224 -6.27 28.26 -8.89
C GLY A 224 -5.79 28.33 -7.42
N LYS A 225 -5.91 27.24 -6.65
CA LYS A 225 -5.41 27.17 -5.27
C LYS A 225 -4.17 26.28 -5.17
N SER A 226 -3.25 26.71 -4.32
CA SER A 226 -2.05 25.99 -3.91
C SER A 226 -2.02 25.86 -2.39
N GLY A 227 -1.32 24.86 -1.89
CA GLY A 227 -1.14 24.62 -0.46
C GLY A 227 0.24 24.04 -0.17
N PRO A 228 0.53 23.81 1.11
CA PRO A 228 0.33 22.51 1.71
C PRO A 228 -1.15 22.27 2.03
N ALA A 229 -1.63 21.07 1.76
CA ALA A 229 -3.01 20.66 1.98
C ALA A 229 -3.40 20.71 3.45
N LYS A 230 -4.68 21.00 3.71
CA LYS A 230 -5.29 20.64 4.99
C LYS A 230 -5.55 19.13 5.00
N VAL A 231 -5.10 18.45 6.05
CA VAL A 231 -5.24 16.99 6.17
C VAL A 231 -6.27 16.67 7.24
N TYR A 232 -7.25 15.86 6.90
CA TYR A 232 -8.37 15.44 7.73
C TYR A 232 -8.34 13.93 7.86
N HIS A 233 -8.50 13.43 9.08
CA HIS A 233 -8.50 12.02 9.40
C HIS A 233 -9.72 11.65 10.25
N ALA A 234 -10.27 10.47 9.99
CA ALA A 234 -11.30 9.87 10.81
C ALA A 234 -11.05 8.36 10.84
N ASP A 235 -11.29 7.75 12.00
CA ASP A 235 -11.19 6.31 12.19
C ASP A 235 -12.59 5.70 12.13
N LEU A 236 -12.76 4.61 11.37
CA LEU A 236 -13.97 3.80 11.38
C LEU A 236 -13.63 2.38 11.84
N TRP A 237 -13.78 2.16 13.15
CA TRP A 237 -13.59 0.88 13.81
C TRP A 237 -14.87 0.03 13.82
N GLY A 238 -14.72 -1.28 13.99
CA GLY A 238 -15.82 -2.18 14.34
C GLY A 238 -15.96 -3.39 13.42
N THR A 239 -17.07 -4.10 13.53
CA THR A 239 -17.35 -5.24 12.66
C THR A 239 -17.66 -4.78 11.23
N ARG A 240 -17.49 -5.67 10.25
CA ARG A 240 -17.72 -5.35 8.83
C ARG A 240 -19.14 -4.82 8.59
N ALA A 241 -20.14 -5.42 9.25
CA ALA A 241 -21.53 -5.00 9.14
C ALA A 241 -21.75 -3.57 9.68
N GLN A 242 -21.19 -3.25 10.84
CA GLN A 242 -21.25 -1.89 11.41
C GLN A 242 -20.57 -0.86 10.50
N LYS A 243 -19.41 -1.20 9.95
CA LYS A 243 -18.72 -0.32 8.97
C LYS A 243 -19.58 -0.07 7.74
N TYR A 244 -20.24 -1.11 7.21
CA TYR A 244 -21.11 -0.96 6.05
C TYR A 244 -22.32 -0.08 6.32
N GLU A 245 -22.97 -0.23 7.47
CA GLU A 245 -24.09 0.63 7.88
C GLU A 245 -23.66 2.09 7.96
N GLN A 246 -22.55 2.38 8.65
CA GLN A 246 -22.00 3.74 8.74
C GLN A 246 -21.62 4.32 7.37
N LEU A 247 -21.02 3.50 6.48
CA LEU A 247 -20.67 3.93 5.12
C LEU A 247 -21.90 4.22 4.24
N PHE A 248 -23.09 3.69 4.54
CA PHE A 248 -24.32 4.07 3.84
C PHE A 248 -24.90 5.39 4.35
N GLU A 249 -24.73 5.70 5.62
CA GLU A 249 -25.33 6.86 6.28
C GLU A 249 -24.45 8.12 6.20
N GLN A 250 -23.15 7.96 5.96
CA GLN A 250 -22.19 9.06 5.95
C GLN A 250 -21.68 9.44 4.56
N ASP A 251 -21.09 10.61 4.46
CA ASP A 251 -20.24 11.06 3.36
C ASP A 251 -19.16 12.01 3.91
N VAL A 252 -18.33 12.58 3.05
CA VAL A 252 -17.26 13.50 3.46
C VAL A 252 -17.74 14.75 4.19
N ILE A 253 -19.00 15.17 4.07
CA ILE A 253 -19.56 16.32 4.79
C ILE A 253 -20.04 15.90 6.18
N ILE A 254 -20.64 14.72 6.30
CA ILE A 254 -21.21 14.20 7.56
C ILE A 254 -20.14 13.62 8.48
N THR A 255 -19.11 13.00 7.92
CA THR A 255 -18.04 12.33 8.67
C THR A 255 -17.38 13.31 9.66
N GLU A 256 -17.21 12.89 10.90
CA GLU A 256 -16.56 13.69 11.94
C GLU A 256 -15.04 13.65 11.78
N TRP A 257 -14.48 14.72 11.20
CA TRP A 257 -13.06 14.80 10.89
C TRP A 257 -12.23 15.42 12.00
N GLN A 258 -11.12 14.77 12.36
CA GLN A 258 -10.01 15.40 13.05
C GLN A 258 -9.07 16.04 12.03
N GLN A 259 -8.85 17.35 12.12
CA GLN A 259 -7.80 18.00 11.34
C GLN A 259 -6.43 17.64 11.92
N LEU A 260 -5.57 17.05 11.10
CA LEU A 260 -4.20 16.72 11.45
C LEU A 260 -3.25 17.88 11.14
N THR A 261 -2.11 17.88 11.82
CA THR A 261 -0.98 18.75 11.48
C THR A 261 0.26 17.87 11.19
N PRO A 262 0.37 17.26 10.00
CA PRO A 262 1.49 16.37 9.68
C PRO A 262 2.85 17.08 9.83
N GLN A 263 3.73 16.55 10.67
CA GLN A 263 5.04 17.15 10.99
C GLN A 263 6.22 16.39 10.40
N PRO A 264 7.35 17.07 10.11
CA PRO A 264 8.62 16.41 9.83
C PRO A 264 9.05 15.51 11.01
N PRO A 265 9.83 14.44 10.76
CA PRO A 265 10.35 14.03 9.45
C PRO A 265 9.42 13.07 8.71
N PHE A 266 8.24 12.74 9.26
CA PHE A 266 7.41 11.63 8.74
C PHE A 266 6.14 12.07 8.04
N TYR A 267 5.59 13.24 8.36
CA TYR A 267 4.37 13.78 7.77
C TYR A 267 3.19 12.82 7.82
N LEU A 268 2.94 12.19 8.98
CA LEU A 268 1.95 11.12 9.12
C LEU A 268 0.52 11.60 8.79
N PHE A 269 -0.25 10.75 8.12
CA PHE A 269 -1.68 10.92 7.85
C PHE A 269 -2.55 10.07 8.77
N ALA A 270 -2.00 9.64 9.91
CA ALA A 270 -2.70 8.93 10.95
C ALA A 270 -2.64 9.75 12.23
N SER A 271 -3.70 9.67 13.04
CA SER A 271 -3.71 10.30 14.37
C SER A 271 -2.57 9.74 15.25
N GLN A 272 -1.99 10.62 16.06
CA GLN A 272 -0.94 10.29 17.01
C GLN A 272 -1.37 10.78 18.39
N ASN A 273 -1.12 10.00 19.43
CA ASN A 273 -1.10 10.56 20.78
C ASN A 273 0.18 11.40 20.90
N VAL A 274 0.02 12.71 21.09
CA VAL A 274 1.12 13.67 21.17
C VAL A 274 1.29 14.24 22.59
N ASP A 275 0.57 13.73 23.57
CA ASP A 275 0.50 14.28 24.94
C ASP A 275 1.89 14.38 25.59
N LEU A 276 2.76 13.40 25.29
CA LEU A 276 4.13 13.32 25.80
C LEU A 276 5.19 13.57 24.73
N GLN A 277 4.82 14.11 23.57
CA GLN A 277 5.76 14.25 22.44
C GLN A 277 6.93 15.18 22.75
N ALA A 278 6.67 16.29 23.44
CA ALA A 278 7.72 17.24 23.82
C ALA A 278 8.71 16.64 24.84
N GLU A 279 8.20 15.87 25.80
CA GLU A 279 9.03 15.13 26.76
C GLU A 279 9.89 14.08 26.05
N TYR A 280 9.26 13.24 25.20
CA TYR A 280 9.95 12.22 24.42
C TYR A 280 11.05 12.80 23.52
N ALA A 281 10.79 13.94 22.87
CA ALA A 281 11.76 14.62 22.01
C ALA A 281 12.96 15.21 22.78
N GLY A 282 12.80 15.46 24.09
CA GLY A 282 13.89 15.88 24.98
C GLY A 282 14.78 14.73 25.46
N CYS A 283 14.34 13.47 25.31
CA CYS A 283 15.13 12.31 25.64
C CYS A 283 16.26 12.07 24.64
N TRP A 284 17.33 11.41 25.09
CA TRP A 284 18.42 11.00 24.21
C TRP A 284 17.97 9.92 23.22
N SER A 285 18.42 10.04 21.97
CA SER A 285 18.22 8.98 20.98
C SER A 285 19.03 7.75 21.38
N SER A 286 18.44 6.56 21.22
CA SER A 286 19.17 5.31 21.43
C SER A 286 20.40 5.19 20.52
N LEU A 287 20.38 5.84 19.34
CA LEU A 287 21.51 5.87 18.42
C LEU A 287 22.66 6.75 18.91
N ASP A 288 22.37 7.74 19.76
CA ASP A 288 23.37 8.60 20.37
C ASP A 288 23.99 7.90 21.61
N ILE A 289 23.18 7.12 22.33
CA ILE A 289 23.62 6.33 23.50
C ILE A 289 24.47 5.13 23.06
N PHE A 290 24.02 4.41 22.03
CA PHE A 290 24.64 3.17 21.57
C PHE A 290 25.29 3.37 20.19
N PRO A 291 26.61 3.62 20.12
CA PRO A 291 27.30 3.94 18.86
C PRO A 291 27.35 2.76 17.89
N LEU A 292 27.17 1.54 18.39
CA LEU A 292 27.14 0.32 17.61
C LEU A 292 25.79 -0.36 17.75
N THR A 293 25.08 -0.48 16.63
CA THR A 293 23.83 -1.22 16.54
C THR A 293 23.92 -2.26 15.44
N THR A 294 23.30 -3.41 15.67
CA THR A 294 23.16 -4.45 14.66
C THR A 294 21.73 -4.97 14.68
N THR A 295 21.27 -5.48 13.55
CA THR A 295 20.00 -6.21 13.48
C THR A 295 20.24 -7.67 13.85
N GLY A 296 19.20 -8.37 14.30
CA GLY A 296 19.26 -9.82 14.48
C GLY A 296 19.72 -10.57 13.22
N ILE A 297 20.27 -11.76 13.42
CA ILE A 297 20.76 -12.63 12.33
C ILE A 297 19.59 -12.95 11.38
N LYS A 298 19.82 -12.76 10.07
CA LYS A 298 18.86 -13.10 9.02
C LYS A 298 19.44 -14.21 8.16
N THR A 299 18.95 -15.44 8.34
CA THR A 299 19.49 -16.58 7.59
C THR A 299 18.91 -16.64 6.17
N HIS A 300 17.69 -16.11 5.98
CA HIS A 300 16.86 -16.26 4.77
C HIS A 300 16.51 -17.72 4.41
N ARG A 301 16.85 -18.67 5.28
CA ARG A 301 16.67 -20.12 5.11
C ARG A 301 16.58 -20.79 6.47
N ASP A 302 15.70 -20.29 7.33
CA ASP A 302 15.63 -20.72 8.74
C ASP A 302 15.40 -22.22 8.85
N HIS A 303 14.63 -22.82 7.93
CA HIS A 303 14.43 -24.27 7.89
C HIS A 303 15.72 -25.08 7.76
N PHE A 304 16.78 -24.49 7.20
CA PHE A 304 18.11 -25.09 7.02
C PHE A 304 19.15 -24.59 8.03
N ALA A 305 19.12 -23.30 8.35
CA ALA A 305 20.14 -22.68 9.22
C ALA A 305 19.77 -22.73 10.72
N VAL A 306 18.52 -23.01 11.04
CA VAL A 306 18.00 -23.11 12.41
C VAL A 306 17.38 -24.49 12.60
N GLY A 307 17.56 -25.05 13.78
CA GLY A 307 17.07 -26.38 14.16
C GLY A 307 16.99 -26.48 15.67
N PHE A 308 16.10 -27.33 16.16
CA PHE A 308 15.95 -27.57 17.60
C PHE A 308 16.93 -28.63 18.11
N GLU A 309 17.36 -29.54 17.23
CA GLU A 309 18.26 -30.64 17.54
C GLU A 309 19.67 -30.38 17.01
N GLU A 310 20.67 -30.43 17.88
CA GLU A 310 22.07 -30.21 17.51
C GLU A 310 22.55 -31.21 16.45
N ALA A 311 22.18 -32.49 16.59
CA ALA A 311 22.55 -33.55 15.67
C ALA A 311 22.06 -33.28 14.23
N GLU A 312 20.89 -32.66 14.09
CA GLU A 312 20.35 -32.30 12.78
C GLU A 312 21.22 -31.24 12.09
N LEU A 313 21.58 -30.17 12.82
CA LEU A 313 22.43 -29.11 12.31
C LEU A 313 23.84 -29.63 11.99
N LEU A 314 24.38 -30.51 12.82
CA LEU A 314 25.68 -31.12 12.59
C LEU A 314 25.69 -31.99 11.33
N ASN A 315 24.64 -32.78 11.09
CA ASN A 315 24.51 -33.57 9.87
C ASN A 315 24.45 -32.69 8.61
N ARG A 316 23.77 -31.55 8.67
CA ARG A 316 23.77 -30.55 7.57
C ARG A 316 25.19 -30.04 7.28
N VAL A 317 25.98 -29.75 8.33
CA VAL A 317 27.39 -29.35 8.18
C VAL A 317 28.24 -30.48 7.59
N ILE A 318 28.06 -31.72 8.05
CA ILE A 318 28.78 -32.89 7.54
C ILE A 318 28.49 -33.09 6.04
N ASP A 319 27.22 -32.98 5.65
CA ASP A 319 26.81 -33.08 4.26
C ASP A 319 27.47 -32.03 3.37
N PHE A 320 27.52 -30.78 3.82
CA PHE A 320 28.19 -29.70 3.08
C PHE A 320 29.72 -29.82 3.05
N ARG A 321 30.31 -30.60 3.95
CA ARG A 321 31.74 -30.95 3.95
C ARG A 321 32.06 -32.17 3.09
N ASN A 322 31.05 -32.96 2.71
CA ASN A 322 31.25 -34.15 1.91
C ASN A 322 31.48 -33.80 0.44
N LEU A 323 32.74 -33.86 0.01
CA LEU A 323 33.16 -33.53 -1.37
C LEU A 323 32.59 -34.48 -2.44
N GLN A 324 32.01 -35.61 -2.04
CA GLN A 324 31.33 -36.52 -2.97
C GLN A 324 29.89 -36.08 -3.28
N LYS A 325 29.29 -35.19 -2.46
CA LYS A 325 27.98 -34.62 -2.73
C LYS A 325 28.12 -33.41 -3.64
N SER A 326 27.42 -33.45 -4.77
CA SER A 326 27.31 -32.34 -5.69
C SER A 326 26.46 -31.20 -5.12
N SER A 327 26.64 -29.99 -5.66
CA SER A 327 25.84 -28.83 -5.27
C SER A 327 24.36 -29.02 -5.61
N GLU A 328 24.07 -29.75 -6.69
CA GLU A 328 22.72 -30.11 -7.13
C GLU A 328 22.04 -31.05 -6.12
N GLU A 329 22.76 -32.05 -5.62
CA GLU A 329 22.26 -32.97 -4.59
C GLU A 329 21.97 -32.24 -3.28
N LEU A 330 22.90 -31.40 -2.80
CA LEU A 330 22.70 -30.61 -1.58
C LEU A 330 21.53 -29.61 -1.72
N SER A 331 21.42 -29.00 -2.89
CA SER A 331 20.32 -28.10 -3.25
C SER A 331 18.96 -28.83 -3.19
N ALA A 332 18.88 -30.02 -3.79
CA ALA A 332 17.66 -30.83 -3.78
C ALA A 332 17.31 -31.34 -2.38
N LEU A 333 18.30 -31.86 -1.64
CA LEU A 333 18.12 -32.43 -0.31
C LEU A 333 17.56 -31.42 0.69
N TYR A 334 18.13 -30.22 0.71
CA TYR A 334 17.77 -29.17 1.67
C TYR A 334 16.83 -28.09 1.09
N LYS A 335 16.35 -28.29 -0.15
CA LYS A 335 15.50 -27.36 -0.89
C LYS A 335 16.08 -25.95 -0.94
N LEU A 336 17.38 -25.86 -1.18
CA LEU A 336 18.12 -24.61 -1.19
C LEU A 336 18.13 -23.99 -2.58
N LYS A 337 18.30 -22.68 -2.65
CA LYS A 337 18.43 -21.95 -3.92
C LYS A 337 19.59 -20.98 -3.83
N ASN A 338 20.36 -20.92 -4.91
CA ASN A 338 21.40 -19.92 -5.07
C ASN A 338 20.77 -18.51 -5.12
N THR A 339 21.39 -17.57 -4.42
CA THR A 339 21.07 -16.14 -4.51
C THR A 339 22.23 -15.39 -5.13
N ARG A 340 22.14 -14.06 -5.23
CA ARG A 340 23.29 -13.22 -5.60
C ARG A 340 24.41 -13.33 -4.56
N ASP A 341 24.04 -13.38 -3.29
CA ASP A 341 24.96 -13.24 -2.16
C ASP A 341 25.34 -14.59 -1.51
N TRP A 342 24.77 -15.70 -1.98
CA TRP A 342 25.09 -17.05 -1.49
C TRP A 342 24.93 -18.11 -2.58
N LYS A 343 25.97 -18.93 -2.76
CA LYS A 343 26.00 -20.05 -3.71
C LYS A 343 26.31 -21.35 -2.95
N ILE A 344 25.69 -22.45 -3.40
CA ILE A 344 25.90 -23.83 -2.93
C ILE A 344 27.17 -24.43 -3.56
N GLU A 345 27.83 -23.69 -4.46
CA GLU A 345 29.07 -24.13 -5.09
C GLU A 345 30.20 -24.26 -4.05
N PRO A 346 31.04 -25.31 -4.15
CA PRO A 346 32.23 -25.41 -3.32
C PRO A 346 33.14 -24.21 -3.59
N PHE A 347 33.60 -23.55 -2.53
CA PHE A 347 34.55 -22.45 -2.63
C PHE A 347 35.74 -22.89 -3.51
N PRO A 348 36.19 -22.09 -4.50
CA PRO A 348 37.22 -22.48 -5.47
C PRO A 348 38.53 -22.99 -4.84
N PHE A 349 38.79 -22.60 -3.59
CA PHE A 349 39.96 -22.99 -2.81
C PHE A 349 40.10 -24.50 -2.59
N LEU A 350 38.99 -25.27 -2.56
CA LEU A 350 39.04 -26.72 -2.33
C LEU A 350 39.34 -27.55 -3.58
N ARG A 351 39.15 -27.01 -4.79
CA ARG A 351 39.49 -27.72 -6.05
C ARG A 351 40.96 -27.66 -6.43
N GLN A 352 41.73 -26.72 -5.87
CA GLN A 352 43.17 -26.62 -6.18
C GLN A 352 44.00 -27.67 -5.43
N ASN A 353 43.58 -28.09 -4.24
CA ASN A 353 44.35 -29.05 -3.43
C ASN A 353 44.14 -30.52 -3.82
N SER A 354 43.09 -30.86 -4.57
CA SER A 354 42.90 -32.22 -5.09
C SER A 354 43.74 -32.53 -6.33
N ARG A 355 44.36 -31.51 -6.98
CA ARG A 355 45.31 -31.72 -8.09
C ARG A 355 46.76 -31.89 -7.65
N MET A 356 47.10 -31.61 -6.39
CA MET A 356 48.47 -31.82 -5.87
C MET A 356 48.68 -33.20 -5.23
N ALA A 357 47.65 -34.06 -5.15
CA ALA A 357 47.75 -35.39 -4.54
C ALA A 357 47.88 -36.55 -5.54
N HIS A 358 47.96 -36.27 -6.85
CA HIS A 358 48.13 -37.27 -7.91
C HIS A 358 49.22 -36.88 -8.91
N GLY A 359 50.36 -36.43 -8.41
CA GLY A 359 51.60 -36.29 -9.18
C GLY A 359 52.68 -37.15 -8.55
N ASP A 360 52.67 -38.45 -8.87
CA ASP A 360 53.85 -39.31 -8.92
C ASP A 360 54.24 -39.49 -10.39
#